data_AF-A0A8H4PZN5-F1
#
_entry.id   AF-A0A8H4PZN5-F1
#
_cell.length_a   1.000
_cell.length_b   1.000
_cell.length_c   1.000
_cell.angle_alpha   90.00
_cell.angle_beta   90.00
_cell.angle_gamma   90.00
#
_symmetry.space_group_name_H-M   'P 1'
#
loop_
_entity.id
_entity.type
_entity.pdbx_description
1 polymer ?
#
loop_
_entity_poly.entity_id
_entity_poly.type
_entity_poly.pdbx_seq_one_letter_code
_entity_poly.pdbx_strand_id
1 'polypeptide(L)'
;MSPSRGVMVTTLVKAKQKPLPGSSAQTPLRERVQKTSQRYQSLVVLVSETNPAGEFSSNHSSSDMAAYADFVRFAASLDAEVTTYLVPGAEKTLSEWILCLLCRQSSQSSALGHFVSSTETSWDLFLRRAGFNVFAAQVLSRTLAEDFGNAGLAQFLAMPTHVKVSKFSQLIGGERVLAECCEVLDRGWA
;
A
#
# COMPACT_ATOMS: atom_id res chain seq x y z
N MET A 1 -0.69 -0.03 10.82
CA MET A 1 -1.10 0.05 9.39
C MET A 1 -2.49 0.62 9.36
N SER A 2 -2.75 1.55 8.45
CA SER A 2 -4.04 2.20 8.29
C SER A 2 -4.58 1.96 6.87
N PRO A 3 -5.86 2.28 6.61
CA PRO A 3 -6.39 2.32 5.25
C PRO A 3 -5.59 3.21 4.29
N SER A 4 -5.03 4.33 4.79
CA SER A 4 -4.26 5.29 3.98
C SER A 4 -2.81 4.91 3.77
N ARG A 5 -2.18 4.22 4.73
CA ARG A 5 -0.72 4.06 4.77
C ARG A 5 -0.32 2.59 4.80
N GLY A 6 0.36 2.17 3.74
CA GLY A 6 0.91 0.81 3.58
C GLY A 6 2.40 0.74 3.90
N VAL A 7 2.88 -0.47 4.19
CA VAL A 7 4.31 -0.80 4.25
C VAL A 7 4.60 -1.94 3.30
N MET A 8 5.71 -1.83 2.59
CA MET A 8 6.22 -2.84 1.67
C MET A 8 7.69 -3.09 1.96
N VAL A 9 8.07 -4.37 2.00
CA VAL A 9 9.46 -4.79 2.22
C VAL A 9 10.05 -5.33 0.92
N THR A 10 11.28 -4.93 0.64
CA THR A 10 12.10 -5.44 -0.46
C THR A 10 13.57 -5.51 -0.03
N THR A 11 14.44 -6.03 -0.89
CA THR A 11 15.88 -6.10 -0.65
C THR A 11 16.63 -5.16 -1.59
N LEU A 12 17.82 -4.71 -1.20
CA LEU A 12 18.70 -3.91 -2.03
C LEU A 12 19.06 -4.66 -3.33
N VAL A 13 19.23 -5.98 -3.27
CA VAL A 13 19.44 -6.85 -4.44
C VAL A 13 18.31 -6.69 -5.46
N LYS A 14 17.04 -6.67 -5.04
CA LYS A 14 15.89 -6.47 -5.93
C LYS A 14 15.79 -5.05 -6.45
N ALA A 15 16.17 -4.05 -5.65
CA ALA A 15 16.20 -2.64 -6.06
C ALA A 15 17.21 -2.39 -7.19
N LYS A 16 18.33 -3.13 -7.19
CA LYS A 16 19.39 -3.05 -8.19
C LYS A 16 19.08 -3.75 -9.52
N GLN A 17 18.06 -4.60 -9.57
CA GLN A 17 17.74 -5.35 -10.79
C GLN A 17 17.39 -4.38 -11.92
N LYS A 18 17.98 -4.60 -13.10
CA LYS A 18 17.68 -3.86 -14.32
C LYS A 18 16.73 -4.68 -15.21
N PRO A 19 15.97 -4.03 -16.11
CA PRO A 19 15.22 -4.71 -17.15
C PRO A 19 16.12 -5.64 -17.97
N LEU A 20 15.51 -6.68 -18.55
CA LEU A 20 16.22 -7.58 -19.45
C LEU A 20 16.74 -6.81 -20.67
N PRO A 21 17.93 -7.16 -21.21
CA PRO A 21 18.46 -6.52 -22.41
C PRO A 21 17.45 -6.59 -23.55
N GLY A 22 17.13 -5.44 -24.17
CA GLY A 22 16.16 -5.35 -25.27
C GLY A 22 14.69 -5.17 -24.84
N SER A 23 14.41 -5.12 -23.54
CA SER A 23 13.06 -4.82 -23.03
C SER A 23 12.97 -3.40 -22.48
N SER A 24 11.91 -2.67 -22.85
CA SER A 24 11.52 -1.41 -22.21
C SER A 24 10.65 -1.61 -20.96
N ALA A 25 10.36 -2.87 -20.59
CA ALA A 25 9.49 -3.18 -19.46
C ALA A 25 10.14 -2.77 -18.14
N GLN A 26 9.30 -2.38 -17.18
CA GLN A 26 9.74 -2.12 -15.83
C GLN A 26 10.24 -3.41 -15.15
N THR A 27 11.02 -3.25 -14.08
CA THR A 27 11.43 -4.40 -13.28
C THR A 27 10.26 -4.89 -12.44
N PRO A 28 10.18 -6.19 -12.09
CA PRO A 28 9.09 -6.72 -11.29
C PRO A 28 8.89 -5.99 -9.94
N LEU A 29 9.97 -5.48 -9.36
CA LEU A 29 9.89 -4.66 -8.16
C LEU A 29 9.21 -3.31 -8.43
N ARG A 30 9.60 -2.60 -9.49
CA ARG A 30 9.02 -1.30 -9.85
C ARG A 30 7.53 -1.43 -10.17
N GLU A 31 7.16 -2.44 -10.95
CA GLU A 31 5.74 -2.73 -11.22
C GLU A 31 4.96 -3.02 -9.94
N ARG A 32 5.54 -3.80 -9.01
CA ARG A 32 4.90 -4.13 -7.74
C ARG A 32 4.74 -2.89 -6.87
N VAL A 33 5.73 -2.01 -6.80
CA VAL A 33 5.66 -0.74 -6.06
C VAL A 33 4.59 0.17 -6.68
N GLN A 34 4.58 0.35 -8.00
CA GLN A 34 3.59 1.16 -8.71
C GLN A 34 2.15 0.64 -8.49
N LYS A 35 1.92 -0.66 -8.65
CA LYS A 35 0.59 -1.27 -8.41
C LYS A 35 0.16 -1.16 -6.94
N THR A 36 1.11 -1.25 -6.00
CA THR A 36 0.79 -1.16 -4.57
C THR A 36 0.52 0.29 -4.18
N SER A 37 1.27 1.24 -4.72
CA SER A 37 1.15 2.67 -4.41
C SER A 37 -0.19 3.24 -4.85
N GLN A 38 -0.79 2.71 -5.92
CA GLN A 38 -2.15 3.09 -6.34
C GLN A 38 -3.22 2.82 -5.25
N ARG A 39 -3.01 1.79 -4.40
CA ARG A 39 -3.99 1.36 -3.39
C ARG A 39 -3.88 2.07 -2.04
N TYR A 40 -2.88 2.94 -1.88
CA TYR A 40 -2.61 3.66 -0.64
C TYR A 40 -2.35 5.12 -0.95
N GLN A 41 -2.75 6.03 -0.06
CA GLN A 41 -2.33 7.42 -0.17
C GLN A 41 -0.82 7.56 0.02
N SER A 42 -0.28 6.85 1.00
CA SER A 42 1.15 6.82 1.28
C SER A 42 1.66 5.38 1.40
N LEU A 43 2.81 5.10 0.79
CA LEU A 43 3.45 3.79 0.84
C LEU A 43 4.88 3.94 1.37
N VAL A 44 5.18 3.27 2.48
CA VAL A 44 6.56 3.16 2.98
C VAL A 44 7.20 1.91 2.41
N VAL A 45 8.32 2.07 1.70
CA VAL A 45 9.10 0.95 1.15
C VAL A 45 10.39 0.81 1.96
N LEU A 46 10.49 -0.28 2.72
CA LEU A 46 11.71 -0.67 3.41
C LEU A 46 12.58 -1.51 2.46
N VAL A 47 13.79 -1.05 2.20
CA VAL A 47 14.79 -1.74 1.38
C VAL A 47 15.84 -2.31 2.33
N SER A 48 15.75 -3.60 2.62
CA SER A 48 16.70 -4.28 3.51
C SER A 48 18.01 -4.59 2.78
N GLU A 49 19.14 -4.39 3.45
CA GLU A 49 20.44 -4.89 3.00
C GLU A 49 20.50 -6.43 3.03
N THR A 50 19.80 -7.05 3.99
CA THR A 50 19.89 -8.49 4.27
C THR A 50 21.34 -8.90 4.49
N ASN A 51 22.06 -8.18 5.36
CA ASN A 51 23.48 -8.37 5.56
C ASN A 51 23.77 -9.73 6.19
N PRO A 52 24.47 -10.66 5.51
CA PRO A 52 24.79 -11.97 6.07
C PRO A 52 25.82 -11.89 7.21
N ALA A 53 26.55 -10.78 7.34
CA ALA A 53 27.54 -10.58 8.40
C ALA A 53 26.91 -10.13 9.75
N GLY A 54 25.60 -9.89 9.79
CA GLY A 54 24.86 -9.55 11.01
C GLY A 54 24.22 -8.16 11.00
N GLU A 55 23.88 -7.64 12.18
CA GLU A 55 23.13 -6.40 12.40
C GLU A 55 23.99 -5.13 12.28
N PHE A 56 24.82 -5.06 11.24
CA PHE A 56 25.69 -3.92 10.95
C PHE A 56 25.44 -3.41 9.53
N SER A 57 25.72 -2.14 9.28
CA SER A 57 25.67 -1.61 7.91
C SER A 57 26.84 -2.20 7.11
N SER A 58 26.54 -2.69 5.92
CA SER A 58 27.56 -3.15 4.98
C SER A 58 28.22 -1.96 4.29
N ASN A 59 29.50 -2.09 3.93
CA ASN A 59 30.14 -1.12 3.05
C ASN A 59 29.50 -1.21 1.66
N HIS A 60 28.62 -0.26 1.35
CA HIS A 60 27.99 -0.18 0.04
C HIS A 60 28.97 0.26 -1.03
N SER A 61 28.96 -0.42 -2.17
CA SER A 61 29.67 0.08 -3.33
C SER A 61 28.99 1.34 -3.86
N SER A 62 29.75 2.20 -4.55
CA SER A 62 29.18 3.37 -5.25
C SER A 62 28.08 2.98 -6.23
N SER A 63 28.19 1.79 -6.84
CA SER A 63 27.18 1.21 -7.72
C SER A 63 25.88 0.87 -6.99
N ASP A 64 25.96 0.35 -5.76
CA ASP A 64 24.77 0.04 -4.95
C ASP A 64 23.99 1.29 -4.60
N MET A 65 24.71 2.33 -4.17
CA MET A 65 24.10 3.62 -3.82
C MET A 65 23.51 4.32 -5.04
N ALA A 66 24.15 4.22 -6.21
CA ALA A 66 23.61 4.77 -7.45
C ALA A 66 22.30 4.07 -7.86
N ALA A 67 22.27 2.73 -7.76
CA ALA A 67 21.07 1.96 -8.06
C ALA A 67 19.94 2.20 -7.05
N TYR A 68 20.26 2.34 -5.77
CA TYR A 68 19.29 2.73 -4.74
C TYR A 68 18.74 4.13 -5.03
N ALA A 69 19.59 5.11 -5.31
CA ALA A 69 19.15 6.48 -5.63
C ALA A 69 18.24 6.52 -6.87
N ASP A 70 18.51 5.71 -7.89
CA ASP A 70 17.64 5.58 -9.06
C ASP A 70 16.27 4.97 -8.70
N PHE A 71 16.26 3.99 -7.80
CA PHE A 71 15.01 3.44 -7.25
C PHE A 71 14.23 4.46 -6.42
N VAL A 72 14.90 5.28 -5.60
CA VAL A 72 14.26 6.39 -4.85
C VAL A 72 13.65 7.40 -5.81
N ARG A 73 14.37 7.79 -6.88
CA ARG A 73 13.85 8.69 -7.91
C ARG A 73 12.59 8.13 -8.57
N PHE A 74 12.59 6.84 -8.91
CA PHE A 74 11.40 6.17 -9.43
C PHE A 74 10.24 6.21 -8.43
N ALA A 75 10.47 5.86 -7.16
CA ALA A 75 9.43 5.87 -6.15
C ALA A 75 8.82 7.26 -5.95
N ALA A 76 9.65 8.30 -5.94
CA ALA A 76 9.22 9.69 -5.83
C ALA A 76 8.46 10.23 -7.06
N SER A 77 8.56 9.56 -8.21
CA SER A 77 7.84 9.94 -9.45
C SER A 77 6.41 9.40 -9.53
N LEU A 78 5.98 8.59 -8.57
CA LEU A 78 4.64 8.02 -8.51
C LEU A 78 3.64 9.02 -7.92
N ASP A 79 2.36 8.92 -8.31
CA ASP A 79 1.29 9.83 -7.84
C ASP A 79 0.99 9.72 -6.34
N ALA A 80 1.31 8.58 -5.72
CA ALA A 80 1.15 8.37 -4.29
C ALA A 80 2.39 8.85 -3.52
N GLU A 81 2.22 9.19 -2.24
CA GLU A 81 3.35 9.55 -1.38
C GLU A 81 4.18 8.30 -1.03
N VAL A 82 5.18 7.98 -1.86
CA VAL A 82 6.07 6.84 -1.64
C VAL A 82 7.35 7.27 -0.93
N THR A 83 7.59 6.75 0.27
CA THR A 83 8.83 7.00 1.03
C THR A 83 9.67 5.73 1.11
N THR A 84 10.92 5.81 0.67
CA THR A 84 11.85 4.67 0.69
C THR A 84 12.87 4.82 1.82
N TYR A 85 13.10 3.77 2.60
CA TYR A 85 14.17 3.71 3.62
C TYR A 85 15.11 2.55 3.35
N LEU A 86 16.41 2.81 3.32
CA LEU A 86 17.44 1.76 3.34
C LEU A 86 17.61 1.30 4.79
N VAL A 87 17.36 0.02 5.04
CA VAL A 87 17.44 -0.59 6.37
C VAL A 87 18.72 -1.42 6.45
N PRO A 88 19.70 -0.98 7.26
CA PRO A 88 20.95 -1.70 7.42
C PRO A 88 20.78 -2.97 8.25
N GLY A 89 21.80 -3.83 8.21
CA GLY A 89 21.82 -5.05 9.01
C GLY A 89 21.01 -6.19 8.43
N ALA A 90 20.50 -7.06 9.31
CA ALA A 90 19.83 -8.29 8.94
C ALA A 90 18.36 -8.26 9.38
N GLU A 91 17.80 -9.42 9.70
CA GLU A 91 16.36 -9.58 9.93
C GLU A 91 15.88 -8.91 11.22
N LYS A 92 16.72 -8.83 12.26
CA LYS A 92 16.31 -8.25 13.54
C LYS A 92 16.11 -6.74 13.38
N THR A 93 17.06 -6.04 12.77
CA THR A 93 16.92 -4.59 12.51
C THR A 93 15.70 -4.32 11.64
N LEU A 94 15.48 -5.10 10.58
CA LEU A 94 14.28 -4.97 9.76
C LEU A 94 12.99 -5.14 10.57
N SER A 95 12.95 -6.12 11.47
CA SER A 95 11.80 -6.36 12.35
C SER A 95 11.55 -5.20 13.30
N GLU A 96 12.60 -4.64 13.91
CA GLU A 96 12.51 -3.46 14.78
C GLU A 96 12.01 -2.22 14.02
N TRP A 97 12.45 -2.03 12.77
CA TRP A 97 11.94 -0.97 11.89
C TRP A 97 10.45 -1.13 11.59
N ILE A 98 10.02 -2.36 11.24
CA ILE A 98 8.60 -2.65 11.00
C ILE A 98 7.79 -2.35 12.27
N LEU A 99 8.24 -2.83 13.44
CA LEU A 99 7.57 -2.58 14.72
C LEU A 99 7.49 -1.08 15.03
N CYS A 100 8.58 -0.33 14.85
CA CYS A 100 8.60 1.12 15.06
C CYS A 100 7.57 1.83 14.16
N LEU A 101 7.49 1.46 12.87
CA LEU A 101 6.48 2.01 11.96
C LEU A 101 5.05 1.66 12.39
N LEU A 102 4.82 0.44 12.86
CA LEU A 102 3.51 0.01 13.36
C LEU A 102 3.11 0.78 14.61
N CYS A 103 4.03 0.93 15.58
CA CYS A 103 3.80 1.69 16.81
C CYS A 103 3.45 3.15 16.51
N ARG A 104 4.17 3.81 15.58
CA ARG A 104 3.89 5.19 15.18
C ARG A 104 2.51 5.39 14.57
N GLN A 105 1.94 4.36 13.96
CA GLN A 105 0.61 4.40 13.34
C GLN A 105 -0.50 3.85 14.23
N SER A 106 -0.16 3.28 15.39
CA SER A 106 -1.11 2.56 16.26
C SER A 106 -2.29 3.43 16.71
N SER A 107 -2.06 4.73 16.96
CA SER A 107 -3.11 5.67 17.36
C SER A 107 -4.13 5.95 16.26
N GLN A 108 -3.72 5.93 14.98
CA GLN A 108 -4.63 6.08 13.84
C GLN A 108 -5.38 4.79 13.53
N SER A 109 -4.79 3.63 13.86
CA SER A 109 -5.36 2.31 13.62
C SER A 109 -6.27 1.81 14.73
N SER A 110 -6.15 2.31 15.96
CA SER A 110 -6.88 1.77 17.12
C SER A 110 -8.39 1.88 17.00
N ALA A 111 -8.90 3.00 16.48
CA ALA A 111 -10.34 3.20 16.24
C ALA A 111 -10.91 2.21 15.21
N LEU A 112 -10.10 1.78 14.24
CA LEU A 112 -10.51 0.88 13.15
C LEU A 112 -10.11 -0.58 13.41
N GLY A 113 -9.44 -0.87 14.53
CA GLY A 113 -8.92 -2.19 14.85
C GLY A 113 -10.00 -3.25 15.01
N HIS A 114 -11.19 -2.86 15.50
CA HIS A 114 -12.34 -3.75 15.64
C HIS A 114 -12.92 -4.18 14.28
N PHE A 115 -12.66 -3.41 13.23
CA PHE A 115 -13.01 -3.83 11.88
C PHE A 115 -12.04 -4.91 11.42
N VAL A 116 -10.73 -4.79 11.53
CA VAL A 116 -9.81 -5.77 10.93
C VAL A 116 -10.01 -7.21 11.45
N SER A 117 -10.30 -8.16 10.54
CA SER A 117 -10.46 -9.59 10.84
C SER A 117 -9.58 -10.43 9.92
N SER A 118 -9.22 -11.64 10.36
CA SER A 118 -8.58 -12.64 9.52
C SER A 118 -9.54 -13.25 8.50
N THR A 119 -10.86 -13.17 8.75
CA THR A 119 -11.90 -13.66 7.84
C THR A 119 -12.22 -12.62 6.77
N GLU A 120 -12.18 -13.05 5.51
CA GLU A 120 -12.49 -12.21 4.34
C GLU A 120 -13.90 -12.53 3.83
N THR A 121 -14.71 -11.50 3.64
CA THR A 121 -16.07 -11.60 3.11
C THR A 121 -16.10 -11.44 1.60
N SER A 122 -17.23 -11.78 0.96
CA SER A 122 -17.43 -11.54 -0.48
C SER A 122 -17.39 -10.05 -0.82
N TRP A 123 -17.83 -9.17 0.08
CA TRP A 123 -17.76 -7.72 -0.08
C TRP A 123 -16.32 -7.22 -0.05
N ASP A 124 -15.50 -7.76 0.86
CA ASP A 124 -14.07 -7.43 0.92
C ASP A 124 -13.36 -7.80 -0.39
N LEU A 125 -13.60 -9.01 -0.91
CA LEU A 125 -13.04 -9.47 -2.19
C LEU A 125 -13.48 -8.60 -3.36
N PHE A 126 -14.77 -8.24 -3.41
CA PHE A 126 -15.31 -7.36 -4.43
C PHE A 126 -14.62 -5.99 -4.41
N LEU A 127 -14.53 -5.36 -3.25
CA LEU A 127 -13.87 -4.06 -3.07
C LEU A 127 -12.38 -4.15 -3.41
N ARG A 128 -11.68 -5.22 -3.02
CA ARG A 128 -10.27 -5.41 -3.37
C ARG A 128 -10.04 -5.54 -4.88
N ARG A 129 -10.99 -6.11 -5.62
CA ARG A 129 -10.94 -6.16 -7.09
C ARG A 129 -11.18 -4.79 -7.72
N ALA A 130 -11.92 -3.92 -7.05
CA ALA A 130 -12.12 -2.54 -7.45
C ALA A 130 -10.91 -1.61 -7.19
N GLY A 131 -9.92 -2.07 -6.41
CA GLY A 131 -8.67 -1.33 -6.17
C GLY A 131 -8.40 -1.03 -4.70
N PHE A 132 -9.36 -1.27 -3.79
CA PHE A 132 -9.15 -1.06 -2.36
C PHE A 132 -8.07 -1.99 -1.80
N ASN A 133 -7.25 -1.48 -0.88
CA ASN A 133 -6.38 -2.33 -0.09
C ASN A 133 -7.20 -3.16 0.92
N VAL A 134 -6.59 -4.20 1.50
CA VAL A 134 -7.29 -5.13 2.39
C VAL A 134 -7.94 -4.43 3.58
N PHE A 135 -7.25 -3.45 4.17
CA PHE A 135 -7.75 -2.72 5.34
C PHE A 135 -8.92 -1.81 4.94
N ALA A 136 -8.78 -1.04 3.86
CA ALA A 136 -9.83 -0.18 3.34
C ALA A 136 -11.10 -0.96 2.95
N ALA A 137 -10.94 -2.10 2.28
CA ALA A 137 -12.06 -2.96 1.90
C ALA A 137 -12.83 -3.47 3.13
N GLN A 138 -12.08 -3.92 4.14
CA GLN A 138 -12.60 -4.42 5.41
C GLN A 138 -13.30 -3.38 6.26
N VAL A 139 -12.75 -2.16 6.32
CA VAL A 139 -13.39 -1.07 7.05
C VAL A 139 -14.66 -0.66 6.32
N LEU A 140 -14.59 -0.43 5.00
CA LEU A 140 -15.74 -0.03 4.22
C LEU A 140 -16.87 -1.07 4.25
N SER A 141 -16.57 -2.36 4.08
CA SER A 141 -17.58 -3.41 4.09
C SER A 141 -18.35 -3.46 5.41
N ARG A 142 -17.65 -3.30 6.53
CA ARG A 142 -18.27 -3.33 7.86
C ARG A 142 -19.05 -2.07 8.17
N THR A 143 -18.52 -0.89 7.83
CA THR A 143 -19.27 0.36 7.95
C THR A 143 -20.56 0.30 7.12
N LEU A 144 -20.51 -0.25 5.90
CA LEU A 144 -21.71 -0.42 5.08
C LEU A 144 -22.71 -1.42 5.69
N ALA A 145 -22.22 -2.48 6.32
CA ALA A 145 -23.07 -3.45 7.00
C ALA A 145 -23.71 -2.84 8.27
N GLU A 146 -23.00 -2.00 9.00
CA GLU A 146 -23.51 -1.28 10.18
C GLU A 146 -24.55 -0.23 9.79
N ASP A 147 -24.28 0.57 8.77
CA ASP A 147 -25.16 1.67 8.35
C ASP A 147 -26.42 1.17 7.62
N PHE A 148 -26.32 0.08 6.85
CA PHE A 148 -27.35 -0.31 5.88
C PHE A 148 -27.68 -1.81 5.86
N GLY A 149 -27.09 -2.60 6.76
CA GLY A 149 -27.29 -4.05 6.81
C GLY A 149 -26.92 -4.73 5.49
N ASN A 150 -27.70 -5.74 5.10
CA ASN A 150 -27.48 -6.52 3.87
C ASN A 150 -27.56 -5.70 2.58
N ALA A 151 -28.14 -4.50 2.60
CA ALA A 151 -28.24 -3.62 1.45
C ALA A 151 -27.02 -2.69 1.28
N GLY A 152 -26.06 -2.70 2.22
CA GLY A 152 -24.97 -1.72 2.26
C GLY A 152 -24.13 -1.62 1.00
N LEU A 153 -23.70 -2.75 0.44
CA LEU A 153 -22.95 -2.72 -0.81
C LEU A 153 -23.78 -2.17 -1.97
N ALA A 154 -25.05 -2.55 -2.09
CA ALA A 154 -25.94 -2.05 -3.14
C ALA A 154 -26.19 -0.54 -3.01
N GLN A 155 -26.43 -0.05 -1.79
CA GLN A 155 -26.57 1.38 -1.52
C GLN A 155 -25.29 2.15 -1.82
N PHE A 156 -24.13 1.61 -1.46
CA PHE A 156 -22.84 2.21 -1.80
C PHE A 156 -22.64 2.32 -3.31
N LEU A 157 -22.98 1.28 -4.07
CA LEU A 157 -22.86 1.30 -5.54
C LEU A 157 -23.81 2.30 -6.19
N ALA A 158 -25.06 2.39 -5.71
CA ALA A 158 -26.06 3.33 -6.21
C ALA A 158 -25.78 4.79 -5.84
N MET A 159 -24.95 5.04 -4.84
CA MET A 159 -24.59 6.38 -4.38
C MET A 159 -23.78 7.13 -5.47
N PRO A 160 -23.99 8.43 -5.70
CA PRO A 160 -23.12 9.21 -6.58
C PRO A 160 -21.69 9.32 -6.02
N THR A 161 -20.67 9.33 -6.89
CA THR A 161 -19.24 9.36 -6.50
C THR A 161 -18.92 10.50 -5.53
N HIS A 162 -19.45 11.71 -5.75
CA HIS A 162 -19.21 12.85 -4.85
C HIS A 162 -19.74 12.62 -3.43
N VAL A 163 -20.86 11.91 -3.28
CA VAL A 163 -21.41 11.54 -1.96
C VAL A 163 -20.56 10.45 -1.33
N LYS A 164 -20.10 9.45 -2.11
CA LYS A 164 -19.15 8.44 -1.61
C LYS A 164 -17.91 9.12 -1.07
N VAL A 165 -17.31 10.05 -1.82
CA VAL A 165 -16.09 10.78 -1.44
C VAL A 165 -16.32 11.61 -0.18
N SER A 166 -17.41 12.36 -0.10
CA SER A 166 -17.73 13.15 1.10
C SER A 166 -17.92 12.29 2.35
N LYS A 167 -18.50 11.09 2.24
CA LYS A 167 -18.79 10.23 3.40
C LYS A 167 -17.62 9.34 3.82
N PHE A 168 -16.95 8.73 2.85
CA PHE A 168 -16.05 7.60 3.13
C PHE A 168 -14.57 7.91 2.91
N SER A 169 -14.20 9.06 2.32
CA SER A 169 -12.80 9.39 2.02
C SER A 169 -11.90 9.28 3.25
N GLN A 170 -12.26 9.93 4.36
CA GLN A 170 -11.45 9.89 5.58
C GLN A 170 -11.28 8.46 6.14
N LEU A 171 -12.32 7.64 5.98
CA LEU A 171 -12.37 6.29 6.52
C LEU A 171 -11.45 5.32 5.77
N ILE A 172 -11.40 5.40 4.45
CA ILE A 172 -10.64 4.44 3.61
C ILE A 172 -9.25 4.95 3.23
N GLY A 173 -8.85 6.08 3.80
CA GLY A 173 -7.53 6.63 3.59
C GLY A 173 -7.42 7.55 2.40
N GLY A 174 -8.52 8.22 2.05
CA GLY A 174 -8.59 9.53 1.42
C GLY A 174 -9.15 9.60 0.01
N GLU A 175 -9.33 10.82 -0.50
CA GLU A 175 -10.16 11.09 -1.69
C GLU A 175 -9.63 10.45 -2.97
N ARG A 176 -8.32 10.54 -3.23
CA ARG A 176 -7.70 10.00 -4.45
C ARG A 176 -8.01 8.51 -4.64
N VAL A 177 -7.72 7.70 -3.62
CA VAL A 177 -7.92 6.24 -3.68
C VAL A 177 -9.40 5.91 -3.86
N LEU A 178 -10.30 6.64 -3.17
CA LEU A 178 -11.73 6.43 -3.34
C LEU A 178 -12.19 6.77 -4.75
N ALA A 179 -11.80 7.93 -5.27
CA ALA A 179 -12.19 8.38 -6.60
C ALA A 179 -11.75 7.38 -7.68
N GLU A 180 -10.48 6.95 -7.64
CA GLU A 180 -9.95 5.93 -8.56
C GLU A 180 -10.73 4.61 -8.47
N CYS A 181 -11.04 4.13 -7.25
CA CYS A 181 -11.83 2.92 -7.08
C CYS A 181 -13.27 3.09 -7.56
N CYS A 182 -13.89 4.25 -7.34
CA CYS A 182 -15.23 4.54 -7.83
C CYS A 182 -15.27 4.59 -9.36
N GLU A 183 -14.27 5.18 -10.02
CA GLU A 183 -14.18 5.13 -11.48
C GLU A 183 -14.16 3.69 -12.01
N VAL A 184 -13.50 2.76 -11.31
CA VAL A 184 -13.51 1.34 -11.68
C VAL A 184 -14.88 0.71 -11.44
N LEU A 185 -15.54 1.03 -10.33
CA LEU A 185 -16.86 0.48 -9.98
C LEU A 185 -17.98 1.00 -10.87
N ASP A 186 -17.89 2.26 -11.28
CA ASP A 186 -18.92 2.97 -12.03
C ASP A 186 -18.74 2.77 -13.55
N ARG A 187 -17.67 2.08 -13.99
CA ARG A 187 -17.52 1.65 -15.40
C ARG A 187 -18.69 0.75 -15.78
N GLY A 188 -19.43 1.17 -16.81
CA GLY A 188 -20.46 0.34 -17.42
C GLY A 188 -19.89 -1.01 -17.85
N TRP A 189 -20.60 -2.08 -17.51
CA TRP A 189 -20.25 -3.44 -17.93
C TRP A 189 -20.69 -3.54 -19.40
N ALA A 190 -19.74 -3.32 -20.30
CA ALA A 190 -19.93 -3.56 -21.74
C ALA A 190 -19.70 -5.04 -22.07
#